data_AF-A0A225WAY0-F1
#
_entry.id   AF-A0A225WAY0-F1
#
_cell.length_a   1.000
_cell.length_b   1.000
_cell.length_c   1.000
_cell.angle_alpha   90.00
_cell.angle_beta   90.00
_cell.angle_gamma   90.00
#
_symmetry.space_group_name_H-M   'P 1'
#
loop_
_entity.id
_entity.type
_entity.pdbx_description
1 polymer ?
#
loop_
_entity_poly.entity_id
_entity_poly.type
_entity_poly.pdbx_seq_one_letter_code
_entity_poly.pdbx_strand_id
1 'polypeptide(L)'
;MLNSLMVRREFASTLSHYRPDRLAQTVFATTTFLKRHLDKFRHLHAQVEAKHRTAVQVMLDSQTETVRVKADYATLHEFYWGEARRLQMLLDAADHRRHDHLRGVMAEHDLEKRALQEEISELRSRVDSLFLTSRGRRGTRCLEVPRLMNFLNRKQTRINDNWGRLQSLFERFRDYAFIAVTAVDDPFAQSVPFTTLPEDDSDGETKDDRGDQGGHIQGGDNTINLTQPGSDCPLKKQSQHESVLKVPESPQLRPTGWKPTKDGSRSPSDRLMFSEAHVRDTMKNQPVIWDTLRPDVNGLMQAEISYQGAIAMLSEDIMVHNLFPPAALAAILTNRMFWNRLDESLWS
;
A
#
# COMPACT_ATOMS: atom_id res chain seq x y z
N MET A 1 -50.11 -16.21 -95.25
CA MET A 1 -51.12 -16.93 -94.44
C MET A 1 -52.59 -16.69 -94.86
N LEU A 2 -52.95 -15.61 -95.56
CA LEU A 2 -54.35 -15.29 -95.95
C LEU A 2 -54.94 -16.14 -97.10
N ASN A 3 -54.15 -16.99 -97.77
CA ASN A 3 -54.60 -17.82 -98.90
C ASN A 3 -54.92 -19.28 -98.52
N SER A 4 -54.93 -19.62 -97.23
CA SER A 4 -55.36 -20.95 -96.79
C SER A 4 -56.88 -21.08 -96.92
N LEU A 5 -57.33 -22.13 -97.63
CA LEU A 5 -58.75 -22.48 -97.78
C LEU A 5 -59.43 -22.65 -96.41
N MET A 6 -58.71 -23.21 -95.44
CA MET A 6 -59.20 -23.41 -94.08
C MET A 6 -59.48 -22.07 -93.39
N VAL A 7 -58.52 -21.13 -93.47
CA VAL A 7 -58.68 -19.78 -92.90
C VAL A 7 -59.84 -19.04 -93.56
N ARG A 8 -60.00 -19.12 -94.88
CA ARG A 8 -61.14 -18.50 -95.58
C ARG A 8 -62.49 -19.10 -95.16
N ARG A 9 -62.55 -20.43 -94.97
CA ARG A 9 -63.78 -21.12 -94.55
C ARG A 9 -64.17 -20.74 -93.12
N GLU A 10 -63.21 -20.69 -92.20
CA GLU A 10 -63.45 -20.24 -90.82
C GLU A 10 -63.84 -18.75 -90.76
N PHE A 11 -63.24 -17.92 -91.62
CA PHE A 11 -63.60 -16.50 -91.71
C PHE A 11 -65.02 -16.29 -92.28
N ALA A 12 -65.40 -17.07 -93.28
CA ALA A 12 -66.77 -17.07 -93.79
C ALA A 12 -67.79 -17.55 -92.74
N SER A 13 -67.43 -18.57 -91.94
CA SER A 13 -68.25 -19.08 -90.84
C SER A 13 -68.44 -18.07 -89.71
N THR A 14 -67.41 -17.27 -89.41
CA THR A 14 -67.51 -16.21 -88.38
C THR A 14 -68.28 -15.00 -88.90
N LEU A 15 -68.12 -14.63 -90.17
CA LEU A 15 -68.89 -13.56 -90.81
C LEU A 15 -70.37 -13.91 -91.02
N SER A 16 -70.75 -15.19 -91.03
CA SER A 16 -72.16 -15.60 -91.09
C SER A 16 -72.90 -15.40 -89.76
N HIS A 17 -72.17 -15.43 -88.63
CA HIS A 17 -72.74 -15.27 -87.29
C HIS A 17 -72.60 -13.84 -86.74
N TYR A 18 -71.60 -13.08 -87.21
CA TYR A 18 -71.31 -11.74 -86.73
C TYR A 18 -71.30 -10.72 -87.87
N ARG A 19 -71.98 -9.57 -87.69
CA ARG A 19 -71.85 -8.44 -88.61
C ARG A 19 -70.37 -7.99 -88.70
N PRO A 20 -69.83 -7.76 -89.91
CA PRO A 20 -68.42 -7.48 -90.13
C PRO A 20 -67.91 -6.26 -89.32
N ASP A 21 -68.71 -5.20 -89.20
CA ASP A 21 -68.35 -4.01 -88.44
C ASP A 21 -68.18 -4.30 -86.95
N ARG A 22 -69.07 -5.12 -86.38
CA ARG A 22 -69.04 -5.50 -84.96
C ARG A 22 -67.86 -6.43 -84.67
N LEU A 23 -67.54 -7.34 -85.60
CA LEU A 23 -66.37 -8.21 -85.50
C LEU A 23 -65.07 -7.38 -85.52
N ALA A 24 -64.93 -6.48 -86.50
CA ALA A 24 -63.77 -5.61 -86.60
C ALA A 24 -63.59 -4.73 -85.36
N GLN A 25 -64.66 -4.09 -84.89
CA GLN A 25 -64.62 -3.26 -83.67
C GLN A 25 -64.19 -4.07 -82.45
N THR A 26 -64.68 -5.30 -82.30
CA THR A 26 -64.30 -6.20 -81.20
C THR A 26 -62.84 -6.61 -81.31
N VAL A 27 -62.36 -6.99 -82.50
CA VAL A 27 -60.95 -7.37 -82.73
C VAL A 27 -60.00 -6.20 -82.50
N PHE A 28 -60.34 -5.00 -82.97
CA PHE A 28 -59.51 -3.81 -82.73
C PHE A 28 -59.51 -3.42 -81.25
N ALA A 29 -60.66 -3.50 -80.56
CA ALA A 29 -60.74 -3.24 -79.13
C ALA A 29 -59.91 -4.23 -78.32
N THR A 30 -60.02 -5.54 -78.59
CA THR A 30 -59.24 -6.57 -77.89
C THR A 30 -57.75 -6.45 -78.19
N THR A 31 -57.36 -6.20 -79.44
CA THR A 31 -55.96 -5.99 -79.84
C THR A 31 -55.38 -4.75 -79.16
N THR A 32 -56.13 -3.65 -79.09
CA THR A 32 -55.68 -2.42 -78.43
C THR A 32 -55.55 -2.61 -76.91
N PHE A 33 -56.50 -3.33 -76.30
CA PHE A 33 -56.43 -3.71 -74.89
C PHE A 33 -55.17 -4.56 -74.60
N LEU A 34 -54.93 -5.61 -75.41
CA LEU A 34 -53.75 -6.46 -75.29
C LEU A 34 -52.45 -5.68 -75.47
N LYS A 35 -52.37 -4.78 -76.47
CA LYS A 35 -51.20 -3.89 -76.65
C LYS A 35 -50.92 -3.07 -75.40
N ARG A 36 -51.93 -2.38 -74.86
CA ARG A 36 -51.79 -1.58 -73.63
C ARG A 36 -51.35 -2.45 -72.44
N HIS A 37 -51.86 -3.67 -72.34
CA HIS A 37 -51.49 -4.59 -71.26
C HIS A 37 -50.04 -5.09 -71.40
N LEU A 38 -49.58 -5.37 -72.63
CA LEU A 38 -48.19 -5.73 -72.91
C LEU A 38 -47.24 -4.58 -72.62
N ASP A 39 -47.60 -3.35 -72.98
CA ASP A 39 -46.77 -2.17 -72.71
C ASP A 39 -46.64 -1.91 -71.21
N LYS A 40 -47.75 -2.06 -70.45
CA LYS A 40 -47.71 -2.02 -68.98
C LYS A 40 -46.83 -3.12 -68.39
N PHE A 41 -46.94 -4.35 -68.89
CA PHE A 41 -46.11 -5.46 -68.42
C PHE A 41 -44.63 -5.20 -68.67
N ARG A 42 -44.25 -4.75 -69.88
CA ARG A 42 -42.86 -4.39 -70.21
C ARG A 42 -42.35 -3.26 -69.32
N HIS A 43 -43.18 -2.24 -69.06
CA HIS A 43 -42.81 -1.13 -68.19
C HIS A 43 -42.55 -1.59 -66.75
N LEU A 44 -43.47 -2.38 -66.18
CA LEU A 44 -43.29 -2.95 -64.84
C LEU A 44 -42.06 -3.84 -64.77
N HIS A 45 -41.83 -4.69 -65.78
CA HIS A 45 -40.64 -5.53 -65.85
C HIS A 45 -39.36 -4.69 -65.88
N ALA A 46 -39.30 -3.64 -66.70
CA ALA A 46 -38.15 -2.74 -66.76
C ALA A 46 -37.91 -2.02 -65.42
N GLN A 47 -38.98 -1.63 -64.72
CA GLN A 47 -38.87 -1.00 -63.40
C GLN A 47 -38.35 -1.96 -62.34
N VAL A 48 -38.80 -3.22 -62.34
CA VAL A 48 -38.33 -4.26 -61.43
C VAL A 48 -36.85 -4.57 -61.69
N GLU A 49 -36.46 -4.72 -62.95
CA GLU A 49 -35.05 -4.93 -63.34
C GLU A 49 -34.15 -3.79 -62.91
N ALA A 50 -34.58 -2.54 -63.11
CA ALA A 50 -33.81 -1.37 -62.67
C ALA A 50 -33.63 -1.35 -61.14
N LYS A 51 -34.71 -1.56 -60.39
CA LYS A 51 -34.66 -1.63 -58.92
C LYS A 51 -33.79 -2.79 -58.44
N HIS A 52 -33.89 -3.95 -59.08
CA HIS A 52 -33.09 -5.11 -58.74
C HIS A 52 -31.59 -4.84 -58.96
N ARG A 53 -31.21 -4.24 -60.09
CA ARG A 53 -29.81 -3.85 -60.35
C ARG A 53 -29.28 -2.87 -59.32
N THR A 54 -30.05 -1.84 -58.97
CA THR A 54 -29.64 -0.88 -57.93
C THR A 54 -29.48 -1.57 -56.57
N ALA A 55 -30.42 -2.45 -56.18
CA ALA A 55 -30.34 -3.19 -54.92
C ALA A 55 -29.11 -4.11 -54.87
N VAL A 56 -28.82 -4.83 -55.97
CA VAL A 56 -27.63 -5.69 -56.09
C VAL A 56 -26.35 -4.86 -55.99
N GLN A 57 -26.29 -3.69 -56.64
CA GLN A 57 -25.13 -2.81 -56.56
C GLN A 57 -24.88 -2.33 -55.13
N VAL A 58 -25.90 -1.81 -54.45
CA VAL A 58 -25.79 -1.34 -53.05
C VAL A 58 -25.36 -2.48 -52.13
N MET A 59 -25.89 -3.69 -52.35
CA MET A 59 -25.47 -4.87 -51.59
C MET A 59 -23.98 -5.17 -51.82
N LEU A 60 -23.51 -5.13 -53.08
CA LEU A 60 -22.10 -5.36 -53.40
C LEU A 60 -21.19 -4.32 -52.75
N ASP A 61 -21.56 -3.04 -52.82
CA ASP A 61 -20.82 -1.93 -52.22
C ASP A 61 -20.78 -2.05 -50.68
N SER A 62 -21.89 -2.48 -50.06
CA SER A 62 -21.91 -2.73 -48.62
C SER A 62 -21.02 -3.92 -48.22
N GLN A 63 -20.92 -4.94 -49.08
CA GLN A 63 -20.09 -6.11 -48.84
C GLN A 63 -18.61 -5.76 -48.96
N THR A 64 -18.21 -4.99 -49.97
CA THR A 64 -16.82 -4.52 -50.12
C THR A 64 -16.40 -3.64 -48.94
N GLU A 65 -17.29 -2.76 -48.49
CA GLU A 65 -17.05 -1.93 -47.30
C GLU A 65 -16.87 -2.78 -46.04
N THR A 66 -17.71 -3.80 -45.86
CA THR A 66 -17.60 -4.72 -44.72
C THR A 66 -16.27 -5.47 -44.73
N VAL A 67 -15.79 -5.89 -45.89
CA VAL A 67 -14.49 -6.56 -46.03
C VAL A 67 -13.35 -5.58 -45.70
N ARG A 68 -13.44 -4.34 -46.19
CA ARG A 68 -12.45 -3.29 -45.89
C ARG A 68 -12.37 -3.00 -44.40
N VAL A 69 -13.51 -2.75 -43.75
CA VAL A 69 -13.58 -2.48 -42.31
C VAL A 69 -13.04 -3.65 -41.49
N LYS A 70 -13.31 -4.89 -41.90
CA LYS A 70 -12.74 -6.07 -41.23
C LYS A 70 -11.22 -6.14 -41.35
N ALA A 71 -10.66 -5.81 -42.51
CA ALA A 71 -9.21 -5.76 -42.70
C ALA A 71 -8.58 -4.66 -41.83
N ASP A 72 -9.16 -3.46 -41.85
CA ASP A 72 -8.69 -2.33 -41.04
C ASP A 72 -8.74 -2.66 -39.54
N TYR A 73 -9.86 -3.24 -39.08
CA TYR A 73 -9.98 -3.70 -37.70
C TYR A 73 -8.94 -4.75 -37.33
N ALA A 74 -8.66 -5.72 -38.20
CA ALA A 74 -7.64 -6.73 -37.95
C ALA A 74 -6.24 -6.10 -37.78
N THR A 75 -5.87 -5.14 -38.65
CA THR A 75 -4.59 -4.43 -38.52
C THR A 75 -4.49 -3.62 -37.22
N LEU A 76 -5.57 -2.94 -36.85
CA LEU A 76 -5.65 -2.15 -35.62
C LEU A 76 -5.57 -3.07 -34.38
N HIS A 77 -6.25 -4.21 -34.43
CA HIS A 77 -6.25 -5.21 -33.37
C HIS A 77 -4.84 -5.75 -33.13
N GLU A 78 -4.14 -6.20 -34.19
CA GLU A 78 -2.77 -6.71 -34.10
C GLU A 78 -1.81 -5.64 -33.55
N PHE A 79 -1.95 -4.39 -33.98
CA PHE A 79 -1.13 -3.29 -33.47
C PHE A 79 -1.32 -3.08 -31.96
N TYR A 80 -2.55 -2.85 -31.50
CA TYR A 80 -2.79 -2.59 -30.08
C TYR A 80 -2.52 -3.81 -29.21
N TRP A 81 -2.80 -5.01 -29.71
CA TRP A 81 -2.49 -6.25 -28.99
C TRP A 81 -0.98 -6.46 -28.85
N GLY A 82 -0.22 -6.18 -29.90
CA GLY A 82 1.23 -6.18 -29.87
C GLY A 82 1.79 -5.16 -28.89
N GLU A 83 1.25 -3.94 -28.89
CA GLU A 83 1.67 -2.87 -27.99
C GLU A 83 1.37 -3.18 -26.52
N ALA A 84 0.17 -3.71 -26.23
CA ALA A 84 -0.19 -4.18 -24.89
C ALA A 84 0.76 -5.28 -24.40
N ARG A 85 1.11 -6.23 -25.27
CA ARG A 85 2.07 -7.29 -24.95
C ARG A 85 3.48 -6.73 -24.69
N ARG A 86 3.91 -5.75 -25.48
CA ARG A 86 5.20 -5.07 -25.31
C ARG A 86 5.26 -4.34 -23.96
N LEU A 87 4.20 -3.61 -23.61
CA LEU A 87 4.10 -2.91 -22.34
C LEU A 87 4.08 -3.88 -21.16
N GLN A 88 3.38 -5.01 -21.27
CA GLN A 88 3.39 -6.06 -20.25
C GLN A 88 4.80 -6.61 -20.04
N MET A 89 5.50 -6.96 -21.11
CA MET A 89 6.88 -7.46 -21.02
C MET A 89 7.83 -6.44 -20.38
N LEU A 90 7.65 -5.14 -20.66
CA LEU A 90 8.45 -4.10 -20.02
C LEU A 90 8.17 -3.95 -18.52
N LEU A 91 6.89 -4.07 -18.13
CA LEU A 91 6.47 -4.05 -16.74
C LEU A 91 7.09 -5.23 -15.99
N ASP A 92 6.91 -6.44 -16.53
CA ASP A 92 7.46 -7.66 -15.95
C ASP A 92 8.99 -7.55 -15.82
N ALA A 93 9.69 -7.11 -16.87
CA ALA A 93 11.14 -6.95 -16.82
C ALA A 93 11.59 -5.90 -15.79
N ALA A 94 10.82 -4.83 -15.59
CA ALA A 94 11.11 -3.85 -14.55
C ALA A 94 10.90 -4.42 -13.15
N ASP A 95 9.87 -5.22 -12.95
CA ASP A 95 9.58 -5.86 -11.66
C ASP A 95 10.61 -6.92 -11.32
N HIS A 96 11.05 -7.74 -12.28
CA HIS A 96 12.16 -8.67 -12.09
C HIS A 96 13.44 -7.93 -11.69
N ARG A 97 13.79 -6.82 -12.38
CA ARG A 97 14.96 -6.00 -12.01
C ARG A 97 14.86 -5.43 -10.61
N ARG A 98 13.68 -4.93 -10.20
CA ARG A 98 13.46 -4.41 -8.84
C ARG A 98 13.61 -5.52 -7.80
N HIS A 99 13.00 -6.69 -8.04
CA HIS A 99 13.13 -7.83 -7.15
C HIS A 99 14.57 -8.30 -7.01
N ASP A 100 15.32 -8.38 -8.11
CA ASP A 100 16.72 -8.79 -8.08
C ASP A 100 17.60 -7.76 -7.38
N HIS A 101 17.34 -6.47 -7.58
CA HIS A 101 18.04 -5.41 -6.86
C HIS A 101 17.78 -5.49 -5.35
N LEU A 102 16.51 -5.62 -4.92
CA LEU A 102 16.16 -5.78 -3.51
C LEU A 102 16.79 -7.04 -2.91
N ARG A 103 16.81 -8.15 -3.65
CA ARG A 103 17.48 -9.38 -3.23
C ARG A 103 18.98 -9.14 -3.00
N GLY A 104 19.64 -8.41 -3.91
CA GLY A 104 21.05 -8.03 -3.75
C GLY A 104 21.30 -7.21 -2.48
N VAL A 105 20.50 -6.16 -2.28
CA VAL A 105 20.60 -5.29 -1.09
C VAL A 105 20.40 -6.08 0.21
N MET A 106 19.41 -6.98 0.25
CA MET A 106 19.21 -7.84 1.44
C MET A 106 20.39 -8.76 1.69
N ALA A 107 20.97 -9.35 0.64
CA ALA A 107 22.12 -10.24 0.78
C ALA A 107 23.37 -9.51 1.27
N GLU A 108 23.59 -8.27 0.81
CA GLU A 108 24.68 -7.40 1.30
C GLU A 108 24.49 -7.05 2.78
N HIS A 109 23.29 -6.62 3.15
CA HIS A 109 22.96 -6.30 4.54
C HIS A 109 23.11 -7.53 5.46
N ASP A 110 22.72 -8.72 5.01
CA ASP A 110 22.91 -9.96 5.76
C ASP A 110 24.38 -10.35 5.90
N LEU A 111 25.24 -9.98 4.94
CA LEU A 111 26.68 -10.19 5.02
C LEU A 111 27.32 -9.22 6.02
N GLU A 112 26.93 -7.94 5.97
CA GLU A 112 27.39 -6.92 6.92
C GLU A 112 26.97 -7.26 8.35
N LYS A 113 25.71 -7.67 8.55
CA LYS A 113 25.22 -8.12 9.85
C LYS A 113 26.05 -9.28 10.41
N ARG A 114 26.45 -10.24 9.57
CA ARG A 114 27.31 -11.35 9.97
C ARG A 114 28.73 -10.88 10.33
N ALA A 115 29.31 -9.97 9.55
CA ALA A 115 30.62 -9.40 9.84
C ALA A 115 30.64 -8.65 11.19
N LEU A 116 29.63 -7.82 11.46
CA LEU A 116 29.49 -7.13 12.74
C LEU A 116 29.29 -8.10 13.92
N GLN A 117 28.53 -9.18 13.71
CA GLN A 117 28.37 -10.23 14.73
C GLN A 117 29.70 -10.92 15.04
N GLU A 118 30.51 -11.20 14.02
CA GLU A 118 31.84 -11.76 14.18
C GLU A 118 32.76 -10.80 14.96
N GLU A 119 32.78 -9.51 14.61
CA GLU A 119 33.55 -8.48 15.33
C GLU A 119 33.12 -8.36 16.80
N ILE A 120 31.81 -8.36 17.07
CA ILE A 120 31.29 -8.35 18.45
C ILE A 120 31.77 -9.60 19.20
N SER A 121 31.77 -10.77 18.56
CA SER A 121 32.23 -12.01 19.18
C SER A 121 33.74 -11.99 19.47
N GLU A 122 34.54 -11.41 18.58
CA GLU A 122 35.98 -11.22 18.75
C GLU A 122 36.28 -10.26 19.90
N LEU A 123 35.60 -9.10 19.92
CA LEU A 123 35.75 -8.10 20.98
C LEU A 123 35.36 -8.68 22.34
N ARG A 124 34.29 -9.47 22.42
CA ARG A 124 33.89 -10.17 23.66
C ARG A 124 34.97 -11.15 24.12
N SER A 125 35.50 -11.98 23.20
CA SER A 125 36.61 -12.89 23.49
C SER A 125 37.84 -12.14 23.99
N ARG A 126 38.17 -10.99 23.38
CA ARG A 126 39.29 -10.14 23.81
C ARG A 126 39.07 -9.58 25.22
N VAL A 127 37.88 -9.07 25.53
CA VAL A 127 37.52 -8.61 26.88
C VAL A 127 37.63 -9.75 27.90
N ASP A 128 37.13 -10.94 27.57
CA ASP A 128 37.21 -12.11 28.46
C ASP A 128 38.67 -12.55 28.69
N SER A 129 39.50 -12.55 27.64
CA SER A 129 40.93 -12.88 27.76
C SER A 129 41.69 -11.87 28.65
N LEU A 130 41.37 -10.58 28.52
CA LEU A 130 41.92 -9.52 29.35
C LEU A 130 41.42 -9.66 30.79
N PHE A 131 40.15 -10.01 30.98
CA PHE A 131 39.58 -10.27 32.29
C PHE A 131 40.27 -11.46 32.97
N LEU A 132 40.47 -12.58 32.27
CA LEU A 132 41.20 -13.76 32.76
C LEU A 132 42.66 -13.42 33.08
N THR A 133 43.34 -12.67 32.22
CA THR A 133 44.71 -12.20 32.47
C THR A 133 44.78 -11.26 33.68
N SER A 134 43.82 -10.35 33.82
CA SER A 134 43.73 -9.43 34.95
C SER A 134 43.40 -10.15 36.25
N ARG A 135 42.58 -11.22 36.21
CA ARG A 135 42.27 -12.07 37.36
C ARG A 135 43.46 -12.93 37.77
N GLY A 136 44.26 -13.41 36.81
CA GLY A 136 45.54 -14.07 37.08
C GLY A 136 46.57 -13.15 37.71
N ARG A 137 46.63 -11.87 37.30
CA ARG A 137 47.49 -10.83 37.93
C ARG A 137 46.92 -10.26 39.24
N ARG A 138 45.61 -10.36 39.46
CA ARG A 138 44.91 -10.07 40.72
C ARG A 138 44.71 -11.33 41.56
N GLY A 139 45.50 -12.38 41.32
CA GLY A 139 45.72 -13.39 42.35
C GLY A 139 46.22 -12.67 43.60
N THR A 140 45.37 -12.65 44.64
CA THR A 140 45.69 -12.16 45.99
C THR A 140 46.14 -10.70 46.10
N ARG A 141 45.48 -9.74 45.44
CA ARG A 141 45.53 -8.34 45.92
C ARG A 141 44.33 -8.08 46.82
N CYS A 142 44.35 -8.68 48.01
CA CYS A 142 43.48 -8.24 49.09
C CYS A 142 43.80 -6.77 49.38
N LEU A 143 42.79 -6.00 49.76
CA LEU A 143 43.01 -4.64 50.24
C LEU A 143 44.01 -4.67 51.40
N GLU A 144 45.17 -4.02 51.25
CA GLU A 144 46.10 -3.81 52.37
C GLU A 144 45.52 -2.71 53.26
N VAL A 145 44.60 -3.12 54.13
CA VAL A 145 43.89 -2.23 55.06
C VAL A 145 44.85 -1.35 55.87
N PRO A 146 45.97 -1.86 56.42
CA PRO A 146 46.91 -1.01 57.18
C PRO A 146 47.55 0.09 56.31
N ARG A 147 47.99 -0.26 55.09
CA ARG A 147 48.63 0.67 54.16
C ARG A 147 47.66 1.74 53.65
N LEU A 148 46.41 1.36 53.42
CA LEU A 148 45.34 2.30 53.06
C LEU A 148 44.98 3.24 54.22
N MET A 149 44.87 2.71 55.43
CA MET A 149 44.59 3.50 56.64
C MET A 149 45.70 4.52 56.89
N ASN A 150 46.95 4.11 56.73
CA ASN A 150 48.10 5.02 56.84
C ASN A 150 48.10 6.06 55.71
N PHE A 151 47.80 5.68 54.47
CA PHE A 151 47.68 6.63 53.36
C PHE A 151 46.61 7.70 53.61
N LEU A 152 45.43 7.31 54.08
CA LEU A 152 44.35 8.25 54.41
C LEU A 152 44.75 9.20 55.55
N ASN A 153 45.53 8.71 56.52
CA ASN A 153 46.02 9.50 57.64
C ASN A 153 47.16 10.48 57.27
N ARG A 154 47.96 10.20 56.23
CA ARG A 154 49.16 10.98 55.84
C ARG A 154 48.90 12.45 55.46
N LYS A 155 47.66 12.85 55.14
CA LYS A 155 47.32 14.23 54.74
C LYS A 155 46.26 14.91 55.61
N GLN A 156 46.07 14.44 56.85
CA GLN A 156 45.07 15.04 57.77
C GLN A 156 43.67 15.09 57.14
N THR A 157 43.29 14.04 56.41
CA THR A 157 41.90 13.88 56.00
C THR A 157 41.06 13.75 57.28
N ARG A 158 40.20 14.74 57.53
CA ARG A 158 39.30 14.75 58.69
C ARG A 158 38.21 13.70 58.49
N ILE A 159 38.56 12.43 58.64
CA ILE A 159 37.55 11.38 58.78
C ILE A 159 37.05 11.46 60.21
N ASN A 160 35.91 12.13 60.39
CA ASN A 160 35.30 12.35 61.69
C ASN A 160 34.98 11.00 62.37
N ASP A 161 35.68 10.72 63.47
CA ASP A 161 35.39 9.77 64.56
C ASP A 161 34.93 8.34 64.25
N ASN A 162 35.33 7.76 63.11
CA ASN A 162 34.99 6.36 62.87
C ASN A 162 36.11 5.52 62.26
N TRP A 163 37.36 5.83 62.58
CA TRP A 163 38.53 5.08 62.11
C TRP A 163 38.47 3.58 62.43
N GLY A 164 38.04 3.19 63.64
CA GLY A 164 37.89 1.78 64.00
C GLY A 164 36.79 1.05 63.20
N ARG A 165 35.66 1.74 62.92
CA ARG A 165 34.57 1.21 62.09
C ARG A 165 34.98 1.15 60.62
N LEU A 166 35.71 2.16 60.13
CA LEU A 166 36.25 2.21 58.78
C LEU A 166 37.25 1.07 58.55
N GLN A 167 38.14 0.84 59.51
CA GLN A 167 39.06 -0.29 59.49
C GLN A 167 38.31 -1.62 59.49
N SER A 168 37.32 -1.79 60.37
CA SER A 168 36.48 -3.00 60.42
C SER A 168 35.71 -3.22 59.11
N LEU A 169 35.27 -2.15 58.44
CA LEU A 169 34.61 -2.21 57.15
C LEU A 169 35.59 -2.62 56.06
N PHE A 170 36.77 -2.01 55.99
CA PHE A 170 37.79 -2.41 55.03
C PHE A 170 38.29 -3.83 55.22
N GLU A 171 38.40 -4.30 56.47
CA GLU A 171 38.75 -5.70 56.76
C GLU A 171 37.63 -6.65 56.35
N ARG A 172 36.36 -6.27 56.58
CA ARG A 172 35.18 -7.07 56.16
C ARG A 172 35.01 -7.12 54.65
N PHE A 173 35.42 -6.07 53.94
CA PHE A 173 35.33 -5.98 52.48
C PHE A 173 36.68 -6.19 51.77
N ARG A 174 37.66 -6.78 52.46
CA ARG A 174 39.04 -6.97 51.98
C ARG A 174 39.15 -7.74 50.67
N ASP A 175 38.16 -8.59 50.40
CA ASP A 175 38.08 -9.45 49.21
C ASP A 175 37.17 -8.89 48.11
N TYR A 176 36.53 -7.73 48.33
CA TYR A 176 35.62 -7.09 47.38
C TYR A 176 36.30 -5.91 46.67
N ALA A 177 36.20 -5.88 45.35
CA ALA A 177 37.02 -4.98 44.51
C ALA A 177 36.52 -3.53 44.42
N PHE A 178 35.40 -3.15 45.05
CA PHE A 178 34.83 -1.80 44.94
C PHE A 178 34.19 -1.32 46.25
N ILE A 179 34.72 -0.23 46.80
CA ILE A 179 34.08 0.55 47.88
C ILE A 179 33.98 1.99 47.37
N ALA A 180 32.76 2.48 47.16
CA ALA A 180 32.50 3.87 46.82
C ALA A 180 32.30 4.67 48.12
N VAL A 181 33.19 5.61 48.41
CA VAL A 181 33.09 6.50 49.58
C VAL A 181 32.76 7.91 49.10
N THR A 182 31.56 8.38 49.42
CA THR A 182 31.14 9.78 49.24
C THR A 182 31.39 10.55 50.55
N ALA A 183 32.17 11.64 50.48
CA ALA A 183 32.39 12.50 51.63
C ALA A 183 31.11 13.30 51.94
N VAL A 184 30.66 13.26 53.20
CA VAL A 184 29.64 14.15 53.74
C VAL A 184 30.38 15.13 54.66
N ASP A 185 30.53 16.37 54.22
CA ASP A 185 31.16 17.44 54.99
C ASP A 185 30.22 17.89 56.12
N ASP A 186 30.37 17.34 57.33
CA ASP A 186 29.80 17.91 58.56
C ASP A 186 30.89 18.66 59.33
N PRO A 187 30.87 20.02 59.36
CA PRO A 187 31.92 20.84 59.94
C PRO A 187 31.95 20.86 61.49
N PHE A 188 31.09 20.12 62.20
CA PHE A 188 30.96 20.23 63.67
C PHE A 188 31.39 18.99 64.49
N ALA A 189 31.84 17.90 63.88
CA ALA A 189 32.32 16.74 64.65
C ALA A 189 33.79 16.95 65.12
N GLN A 190 34.03 16.87 66.43
CA GLN A 190 35.37 16.98 67.04
C GLN A 190 35.93 15.59 67.32
N SER A 191 37.03 15.22 66.64
CA SER A 191 37.64 13.88 66.73
C SER A 191 39.03 13.82 67.37
N VAL A 192 39.29 12.70 68.05
CA VAL A 192 40.53 12.38 68.78
C VAL A 192 41.58 11.78 67.82
N PRO A 193 42.89 12.11 67.93
CA PRO A 193 43.92 11.61 67.01
C PRO A 193 44.08 10.09 67.02
N PHE A 194 44.25 9.48 65.85
CA PHE A 194 44.60 8.06 65.69
C PHE A 194 46.11 7.83 65.94
N THR A 195 46.44 6.78 66.69
CA THR A 195 47.84 6.36 66.93
C THR A 195 48.31 5.45 65.79
N THR A 196 49.38 5.86 65.10
CA THR A 196 50.01 5.10 64.01
C THR A 196 50.39 3.68 64.45
N LEU A 197 50.01 2.69 63.64
CA LEU A 197 50.44 1.30 63.82
C LEU A 197 51.80 1.06 63.14
N PRO A 198 52.63 0.15 63.65
CA PRO A 198 53.92 -0.16 63.05
C PRO A 198 53.75 -0.79 61.65
N GLU A 199 54.40 -0.20 60.64
CA GLU A 199 54.56 -0.78 59.30
C GLU A 199 55.76 -1.75 59.35
N ASP A 200 55.62 -2.92 58.73
CA ASP A 200 56.74 -3.85 58.49
C ASP A 200 57.44 -3.38 57.21
N ASP A 201 58.66 -2.86 57.36
CA ASP A 201 59.47 -2.26 56.30
C ASP A 201 59.99 -3.34 55.35
N SER A 202 59.16 -3.74 54.38
CA SER A 202 59.66 -4.44 53.19
C SER A 202 59.79 -3.42 52.05
N ASP A 203 60.88 -2.66 52.11
CA ASP A 203 61.36 -1.78 51.05
C ASP A 203 61.74 -2.60 49.81
N GLY A 204 61.06 -2.32 48.71
CA GLY A 204 61.22 -2.97 47.42
C GLY A 204 61.06 -1.93 46.33
N GLU A 205 62.07 -1.06 46.23
CA GLU A 205 62.16 -0.07 45.16
C GLU A 205 62.12 -0.75 43.78
N THR A 206 61.09 -0.44 42.99
CA THR A 206 61.16 -0.50 41.53
C THR A 206 60.99 0.88 40.96
N LYS A 207 62.12 1.44 40.54
CA LYS A 207 62.24 2.65 39.73
C LYS A 207 61.64 2.36 38.36
N ASP A 208 60.70 3.18 37.91
CA ASP A 208 60.49 3.43 36.49
C ASP A 208 60.30 4.92 36.26
N ASP A 209 61.23 5.44 35.47
CA ASP A 209 61.42 6.82 35.07
C ASP A 209 60.72 7.07 33.71
N ARG A 210 60.21 8.30 33.53
CA ARG A 210 59.65 8.91 32.29
C ARG A 210 58.20 8.49 31.98
N GLY A 211 57.22 9.36 31.74
CA GLY A 211 57.12 10.79 31.39
C GLY A 211 55.84 10.90 30.53
N ASP A 212 54.77 11.55 30.98
CA ASP A 212 54.32 12.90 30.56
C ASP A 212 54.04 12.97 29.03
N GLN A 213 52.89 13.34 28.44
CA GLN A 213 51.71 14.18 28.73
C GLN A 213 50.54 13.60 27.88
N GLY A 214 49.26 13.62 28.27
CA GLY A 214 48.38 14.79 28.32
C GLY A 214 47.32 14.69 27.20
N GLY A 215 46.01 14.77 27.51
CA GLY A 215 44.97 14.75 26.47
C GLY A 215 43.53 14.51 26.94
N HIS A 216 42.94 15.56 27.50
CA HIS A 216 41.53 15.86 27.81
C HIS A 216 40.46 15.38 26.81
N ILE A 217 39.34 14.77 27.29
CA ILE A 217 37.90 14.84 26.80
C ILE A 217 37.04 14.22 27.94
N GLN A 218 36.27 14.91 28.81
CA GLN A 218 34.97 15.61 28.67
C GLN A 218 33.90 14.79 27.91
N GLY A 219 33.06 13.96 28.52
CA GLY A 219 32.00 14.32 29.46
C GLY A 219 30.65 13.85 28.91
N GLY A 220 29.85 13.18 29.75
CA GLY A 220 28.43 12.90 29.54
C GLY A 220 28.10 11.59 28.80
N ASP A 221 27.53 10.61 29.49
CA ASP A 221 26.08 10.42 29.47
C ASP A 221 25.64 9.42 30.55
N ASN A 222 24.78 9.87 31.47
CA ASN A 222 24.16 9.05 32.50
C ASN A 222 22.65 9.18 32.32
N THR A 223 21.98 8.15 31.79
CA THR A 223 20.59 7.92 32.16
C THR A 223 20.16 6.45 32.02
N ILE A 224 20.02 5.83 33.20
CA ILE A 224 18.97 4.92 33.69
C ILE A 224 18.60 3.66 32.89
N ASN A 225 18.76 2.51 33.54
CA ASN A 225 17.85 1.38 33.38
C ASN A 225 17.40 0.85 34.73
N LEU A 226 16.12 0.49 34.76
CA LEU A 226 15.27 0.20 35.91
C LEU A 226 15.69 -1.09 36.64
N THR A 227 15.22 -1.26 37.88
CA THR A 227 14.28 -2.33 38.28
C THR A 227 14.13 -2.31 39.80
N GLN A 228 12.90 -2.25 40.32
CA GLN A 228 12.35 -3.19 41.33
C GLN A 228 10.91 -2.81 41.79
N PRO A 229 10.15 -3.75 42.41
CA PRO A 229 8.79 -4.09 41.99
C PRO A 229 7.72 -3.84 43.06
N GLY A 230 6.46 -4.10 42.69
CA GLY A 230 5.40 -4.49 43.62
C GLY A 230 4.13 -3.64 43.55
N SER A 231 2.99 -4.26 43.25
CA SER A 231 1.82 -4.37 44.12
C SER A 231 0.54 -4.62 43.29
N ASP A 232 -0.08 -5.76 43.56
CA ASP A 232 -1.51 -6.06 43.34
C ASP A 232 -2.37 -5.02 44.11
N CYS A 233 -3.63 -4.63 43.83
CA CYS A 233 -4.87 -5.14 43.20
C CYS A 233 -5.85 -3.91 43.08
N PRO A 234 -7.16 -3.97 42.73
CA PRO A 234 -7.94 -4.75 41.75
C PRO A 234 -9.01 -3.91 40.94
N LEU A 235 -9.66 -4.57 39.96
CA LEU A 235 -11.02 -4.32 39.41
C LEU A 235 -11.32 -3.02 38.59
N LYS A 236 -11.56 -3.18 37.27
CA LYS A 236 -12.90 -3.05 36.65
C LYS A 236 -12.89 -3.35 35.14
N LYS A 237 -13.93 -4.08 34.72
CA LYS A 237 -14.25 -4.49 33.35
C LYS A 237 -14.25 -3.31 32.37
N GLN A 238 -13.53 -3.46 31.26
CA GLN A 238 -14.03 -3.08 29.94
C GLN A 238 -13.43 -4.04 28.92
N SER A 239 -14.31 -4.82 28.30
CA SER A 239 -14.03 -5.70 27.18
C SER A 239 -13.56 -4.85 26.01
N GLN A 240 -12.25 -4.74 25.82
CA GLN A 240 -11.69 -4.38 24.53
C GLN A 240 -11.42 -5.68 23.78
N HIS A 241 -12.28 -5.97 22.80
CA HIS A 241 -11.91 -6.85 21.70
C HIS A 241 -10.83 -6.11 20.90
N GLU A 242 -9.57 -6.19 21.35
CA GLU A 242 -8.43 -6.05 20.45
C GLU A 242 -8.47 -7.26 19.51
N SER A 243 -9.17 -7.08 18.38
CA SER A 243 -9.09 -8.03 17.28
C SER A 243 -7.67 -7.94 16.71
N VAL A 244 -6.82 -8.86 17.15
CA VAL A 244 -5.59 -9.24 16.46
C VAL A 244 -5.90 -9.30 14.96
N LEU A 245 -5.22 -8.46 14.17
CA LEU A 245 -5.35 -8.38 12.72
C LEU A 245 -5.00 -9.72 12.09
N LYS A 246 -5.97 -10.62 11.99
CA LYS A 246 -5.88 -11.80 11.13
C LYS A 246 -6.23 -11.35 9.72
N VAL A 247 -5.23 -11.36 8.85
CA VAL A 247 -5.43 -11.19 7.41
C VAL A 247 -6.38 -12.29 6.94
N PRO A 248 -7.52 -11.96 6.32
CA PRO A 248 -8.45 -12.96 5.86
C PRO A 248 -7.87 -13.82 4.72
N GLU A 249 -8.20 -15.11 4.71
CA GLU A 249 -7.77 -16.08 3.68
C GLU A 249 -8.30 -15.75 2.27
N SER A 250 -9.39 -14.98 2.18
CA SER A 250 -9.93 -14.48 0.93
C SER A 250 -10.69 -13.14 1.13
N PRO A 251 -10.57 -12.20 0.18
CA PRO A 251 -11.25 -10.91 0.27
C PRO A 251 -12.75 -11.05 0.02
N GLN A 252 -13.54 -10.37 0.85
CA GLN A 252 -14.98 -10.28 0.71
C GLN A 252 -15.29 -9.46 -0.54
N LEU A 253 -15.95 -10.05 -1.54
CA LEU A 253 -16.26 -9.36 -2.79
C LEU A 253 -17.57 -8.55 -2.74
N ARG A 254 -18.49 -8.87 -1.80
CA ARG A 254 -19.77 -8.18 -1.63
C ARG A 254 -20.26 -8.23 -0.16
N PRO A 255 -20.99 -7.20 0.32
CA PRO A 255 -21.68 -7.25 1.61
C PRO A 255 -22.71 -8.39 1.65
N THR A 256 -22.89 -9.00 2.81
CA THR A 256 -23.89 -10.03 3.06
C THR A 256 -25.29 -9.41 3.03
N GLY A 257 -26.12 -9.80 2.05
CA GLY A 257 -27.50 -9.33 1.90
C GLY A 257 -27.72 -8.13 0.96
N TRP A 258 -26.70 -7.70 0.20
CA TRP A 258 -26.81 -6.59 -0.75
C TRP A 258 -27.85 -6.83 -1.85
N LYS A 259 -28.70 -5.82 -2.11
CA LYS A 259 -29.66 -5.79 -3.23
C LYS A 259 -29.23 -4.72 -4.26
N PRO A 260 -29.33 -4.98 -5.57
CA PRO A 260 -28.95 -3.99 -6.57
C PRO A 260 -29.88 -2.76 -6.55
N THR A 261 -29.32 -1.60 -6.25
CA THR A 261 -29.99 -0.29 -6.39
C THR A 261 -29.59 0.35 -7.73
N LYS A 262 -30.46 1.19 -8.30
CA LYS A 262 -30.21 1.89 -9.59
C LYS A 262 -29.30 3.12 -9.46
N ASP A 263 -28.90 3.46 -8.24
CA ASP A 263 -28.10 4.64 -7.95
C ASP A 263 -26.63 4.37 -8.27
N GLY A 264 -26.09 5.17 -9.18
CA GLY A 264 -24.70 5.09 -9.63
C GLY A 264 -23.78 5.99 -8.80
N SER A 265 -22.47 5.74 -8.91
CA SER A 265 -21.46 6.67 -8.41
C SER A 265 -21.49 7.99 -9.16
N ARG A 266 -20.83 9.02 -8.60
CA ARG A 266 -20.70 10.33 -9.25
C ARG A 266 -20.07 10.19 -10.64
N SER A 267 -20.49 11.02 -11.59
CA SER A 267 -19.91 10.99 -12.94
C SER A 267 -18.40 11.33 -12.89
N PRO A 268 -17.53 10.63 -13.65
CA PRO A 268 -16.09 10.93 -13.69
C PRO A 268 -15.74 12.37 -14.09
N SER A 269 -16.64 13.04 -14.81
CA SER A 269 -16.48 14.41 -15.31
C SER A 269 -16.79 15.49 -14.27
N ASP A 270 -17.42 15.12 -13.14
CA ASP A 270 -17.74 16.06 -12.08
C ASP A 270 -16.50 16.31 -11.22
N ARG A 271 -15.86 17.45 -11.43
CA ARG A 271 -14.71 17.89 -10.64
C ARG A 271 -15.14 18.09 -9.19
N LEU A 272 -14.38 17.50 -8.24
CA LEU A 272 -14.56 17.78 -6.82
C LEU A 272 -14.41 19.28 -6.56
N MET A 273 -15.26 19.84 -5.69
CA MET A 273 -15.35 21.28 -5.49
C MET A 273 -14.09 21.84 -4.82
N PHE A 274 -13.47 21.05 -3.92
CA PHE A 274 -12.23 21.42 -3.25
C PHE A 274 -11.08 20.49 -3.62
N SER A 275 -9.89 21.07 -3.76
CA SER A 275 -8.65 20.31 -3.89
C SER A 275 -8.22 19.74 -2.53
N GLU A 276 -7.49 18.63 -2.55
CA GLU A 276 -6.94 18.03 -1.34
C GLU A 276 -6.09 19.02 -0.51
N ALA A 277 -5.34 19.90 -1.19
CA ALA A 277 -4.54 20.95 -0.55
C ALA A 277 -5.41 21.96 0.22
N HIS A 278 -6.59 22.30 -0.32
CA HIS A 278 -7.54 23.19 0.35
C HIS A 278 -8.13 22.53 1.60
N VAL A 279 -8.51 21.25 1.50
CA VAL A 279 -9.04 20.49 2.64
C VAL A 279 -7.98 20.33 3.74
N ARG A 280 -6.73 20.04 3.39
CA ARG A 280 -5.59 20.00 4.33
C ARG A 280 -5.42 21.31 5.08
N ASP A 281 -5.57 22.44 4.40
CA ASP A 281 -5.45 23.76 5.02
C ASP A 281 -6.56 24.02 6.05
N THR A 282 -7.80 23.63 5.74
CA THR A 282 -8.94 23.71 6.68
C THR A 282 -8.81 22.77 7.90
N MET A 283 -7.99 21.72 7.78
CA MET A 283 -7.75 20.71 8.82
C MET A 283 -6.63 21.06 9.80
N LYS A 284 -5.80 22.08 9.53
CA LYS A 284 -4.67 22.46 10.42
C LYS A 284 -5.07 22.76 11.86
N ASN A 285 -6.34 23.15 12.07
CA ASN A 285 -6.89 23.49 13.38
C ASN A 285 -7.63 22.33 14.05
N GLN A 286 -7.71 21.15 13.41
CA GLN A 286 -8.36 19.96 13.96
C GLN A 286 -7.33 19.07 14.68
N PRO A 287 -7.70 18.37 15.77
CA PRO A 287 -6.79 17.49 16.53
C PRO A 287 -6.47 16.16 15.82
N VAL A 288 -6.57 16.11 14.48
CA VAL A 288 -6.50 14.89 13.68
C VAL A 288 -5.36 15.00 12.68
N ILE A 289 -4.51 13.97 12.63
CA ILE A 289 -3.39 13.90 11.69
C ILE A 289 -3.93 13.53 10.30
N TRP A 290 -3.61 14.34 9.29
CA TRP A 290 -4.11 14.13 7.92
C TRP A 290 -3.80 12.74 7.38
N ASP A 291 -2.58 12.25 7.62
CA ASP A 291 -2.11 10.97 7.10
C ASP A 291 -2.79 9.75 7.76
N THR A 292 -3.50 9.95 8.88
CA THR A 292 -4.30 8.92 9.54
C THR A 292 -5.79 9.04 9.22
N LEU A 293 -6.19 10.05 8.44
CA LEU A 293 -7.57 10.29 8.07
C LEU A 293 -8.05 9.22 7.09
N ARG A 294 -9.25 8.69 7.34
CA ARG A 294 -9.87 7.72 6.43
C ARG A 294 -10.13 8.37 5.06
N PRO A 295 -9.92 7.64 3.95
CA PRO A 295 -10.07 8.17 2.60
C PRO A 295 -11.52 8.56 2.25
N ASP A 296 -12.52 7.93 2.88
CA ASP A 296 -13.94 8.27 2.73
C ASP A 296 -14.28 9.63 3.37
N VAL A 297 -13.74 9.93 4.55
CA VAL A 297 -13.87 11.25 5.20
C VAL A 297 -13.22 12.34 4.34
N ASN A 298 -12.02 12.07 3.80
CA ASN A 298 -11.34 13.00 2.90
C ASN A 298 -12.16 13.31 1.65
N GLY A 299 -12.75 12.28 1.01
CA GLY A 299 -13.58 12.48 -0.18
C GLY A 299 -14.85 13.29 0.07
N LEU A 300 -15.51 13.11 1.23
CA LEU A 300 -16.66 13.94 1.61
C LEU A 300 -16.28 15.40 1.86
N MET A 301 -15.11 15.64 2.42
CA MET A 301 -14.61 17.00 2.62
C MET A 301 -14.26 17.70 1.30
N GLN A 302 -13.75 16.95 0.32
CA GLN A 302 -13.57 17.46 -1.03
C GLN A 302 -14.90 17.75 -1.76
N ALA A 303 -16.01 17.23 -1.21
CA ALA A 303 -17.39 17.47 -1.64
C ALA A 303 -18.15 18.49 -0.75
N GLU A 304 -17.43 19.39 -0.05
CA GLU A 304 -17.97 20.49 0.78
C GLU A 304 -18.54 20.10 2.16
N ILE A 305 -18.38 18.85 2.57
CA ILE A 305 -18.86 18.42 3.88
C ILE A 305 -17.79 18.74 4.93
N SER A 306 -18.15 19.46 6.00
CA SER A 306 -17.24 19.69 7.12
C SER A 306 -16.76 18.37 7.75
N TYR A 307 -15.60 18.36 8.41
CA TYR A 307 -15.10 17.15 9.09
C TYR A 307 -16.15 16.51 10.02
N GLN A 308 -16.84 17.33 10.84
CA GLN A 308 -17.91 16.83 11.73
C GLN A 308 -19.13 16.33 10.96
N GLY A 309 -19.51 17.00 9.86
CA GLY A 309 -20.57 16.53 8.97
C GLY A 309 -20.22 15.20 8.29
N ALA A 310 -18.97 15.00 7.89
CA ALA A 310 -18.52 13.78 7.23
C ALA A 310 -18.54 12.59 8.21
N ILE A 311 -18.12 12.81 9.45
CA ILE A 311 -18.20 11.79 10.51
C ILE A 311 -19.66 11.47 10.84
N ALA A 312 -20.52 12.49 10.99
CA ALA A 312 -21.94 12.30 11.25
C ALA A 312 -22.62 11.49 10.13
N MET A 313 -22.41 11.87 8.87
CA MET A 313 -22.99 11.18 7.71
C MET A 313 -22.52 9.73 7.58
N LEU A 314 -21.25 9.44 7.87
CA LEU A 314 -20.72 8.07 7.87
C LEU A 314 -21.18 7.24 9.08
N SER A 315 -21.68 7.89 10.13
CA SER A 315 -22.23 7.22 11.32
C SER A 315 -23.74 7.00 11.25
N GLU A 316 -24.48 7.82 10.47
CA GLU A 316 -25.95 7.87 10.44
C GLU A 316 -26.60 7.03 9.31
N ASP A 317 -25.90 6.06 8.71
CA ASP A 317 -26.43 5.22 7.62
C ASP A 317 -26.96 6.03 6.42
N ILE A 318 -26.23 7.08 6.04
CA ILE A 318 -26.60 7.92 4.89
C ILE A 318 -25.88 7.40 3.64
N MET A 319 -26.63 7.19 2.56
CA MET A 319 -26.08 6.88 1.24
C MET A 319 -25.12 7.99 0.76
N VAL A 320 -23.82 7.69 0.73
CA VAL A 320 -22.76 8.65 0.33
C VAL A 320 -22.00 8.24 -0.95
N HIS A 321 -22.29 7.07 -1.53
CA HIS A 321 -21.55 6.53 -2.68
C HIS A 321 -21.67 7.40 -3.96
N ASN A 322 -22.73 8.21 -4.06
CA ASN A 322 -22.98 9.20 -5.11
C ASN A 322 -22.13 10.47 -4.97
N LEU A 323 -21.48 10.69 -3.82
CA LEU A 323 -20.62 11.86 -3.58
C LEU A 323 -19.17 11.61 -4.02
N PHE A 324 -18.79 10.34 -4.18
CA PHE A 324 -17.43 9.95 -4.56
C PHE A 324 -17.28 9.73 -6.07
N PRO A 325 -16.17 10.22 -6.68
CA PRO A 325 -15.78 9.83 -8.03
C PRO A 325 -15.54 8.32 -8.13
N PRO A 326 -15.73 7.70 -9.31
CA PRO A 326 -15.68 6.24 -9.45
C PRO A 326 -14.32 5.63 -9.07
N ALA A 327 -13.22 6.33 -9.35
CA ALA A 327 -11.88 5.89 -8.98
C ALA A 327 -11.64 5.93 -7.45
N ALA A 328 -12.15 6.96 -6.77
CA ALA A 328 -12.04 7.08 -5.32
C ALA A 328 -12.91 6.03 -4.61
N LEU A 329 -14.13 5.83 -5.13
CA LEU A 329 -15.03 4.78 -4.64
C LEU A 329 -14.43 3.40 -4.82
N ALA A 330 -13.80 3.11 -5.98
CA ALA A 330 -13.10 1.87 -6.21
C ALA A 330 -11.95 1.65 -5.20
N ALA A 331 -11.13 2.67 -4.95
CA ALA A 331 -10.04 2.58 -3.97
C ALA A 331 -10.54 2.31 -2.54
N ILE A 332 -11.63 2.98 -2.12
CA ILE A 332 -12.27 2.78 -0.82
C ILE A 332 -12.82 1.34 -0.72
N LEU A 333 -13.50 0.86 -1.76
CA LEU A 333 -14.07 -0.48 -1.81
C LEU A 333 -12.98 -1.57 -1.81
N THR A 334 -11.92 -1.42 -2.61
CA THR A 334 -10.81 -2.39 -2.65
C THR A 334 -10.13 -2.52 -1.30
N ASN A 335 -9.93 -1.40 -0.59
CA ASN A 335 -9.36 -1.42 0.76
C ASN A 335 -10.29 -2.18 1.73
N ARG A 336 -11.61 -1.89 1.72
CA ARG A 336 -12.56 -2.61 2.59
C ARG A 336 -12.76 -4.08 2.23
N MET A 337 -12.74 -4.42 0.94
CA MET A 337 -12.78 -5.80 0.43
C MET A 337 -11.58 -6.61 0.94
N PHE A 338 -10.38 -6.01 0.89
CA PHE A 338 -9.14 -6.64 1.35
C PHE A 338 -9.17 -6.95 2.86
N TRP A 339 -9.83 -6.11 3.65
CA TRP A 339 -9.92 -6.29 5.11
C TRP A 339 -11.19 -7.01 5.58
N ASN A 340 -12.07 -7.51 4.69
CA ASN A 340 -13.38 -8.10 5.02
C ASN A 340 -14.26 -7.20 5.90
N ARG A 341 -14.24 -5.89 5.62
CA ARG A 341 -15.01 -4.86 6.36
C ARG A 341 -16.11 -4.24 5.53
N LEU A 342 -16.57 -4.95 4.50
CA LEU A 342 -17.71 -4.49 3.71
C LEU A 342 -19.00 -4.50 4.55
N ASP A 343 -19.18 -5.48 5.44
CA ASP A 343 -20.38 -5.57 6.30
C ASP A 343 -20.40 -4.54 7.45
N GLU A 344 -19.25 -3.96 7.81
CA GLU A 344 -19.14 -2.88 8.82
C GLU A 344 -19.59 -1.51 8.28
N SER A 345 -19.89 -1.44 6.99
CA SER A 345 -20.38 -0.25 6.31
C SER A 345 -21.82 -0.49 5.91
N LEU A 346 -22.69 0.43 6.31
CA LEU A 346 -24.08 0.37 5.90
C LEU A 346 -24.14 0.88 4.46
N TRP A 347 -24.33 -0.05 3.53
CA TRP A 347 -24.54 0.21 2.10
C TRP A 347 -26.03 0.07 1.81
N SER A 348 -26.83 0.93 2.44
CA SER A 348 -28.23 1.11 2.03
C SER A 348 -28.27 1.64 0.60
#